data_AF-A0AAV5YYU2-F1
#
_entry.id   AF-A0AAV5YYU2-F1
#
_cell.length_a   1.000
_cell.length_b   1.000
_cell.length_c   1.000
_cell.angle_alpha   90.00
_cell.angle_beta   90.00
_cell.angle_gamma   90.00
#
_symmetry.space_group_name_H-M   'P 1'
#
loop_
_entity.id
_entity.type
_entity.pdbx_description
1 polymer ?
#
loop_
_entity_poly.entity_id
_entity_poly.type
_entity_poly.pdbx_seq_one_letter_code
_entity_poly.pdbx_strand_id
1 'polypeptide(L)'
;LVTELGLGREVLFAGYRDADLPGVLAALDTFALMGAGSDESCRAALEAMAAGRPVVGRRVGALPETVVHDVTGLLVDDDRPESVAAALRALLDDPARAAAMGRAGLERARALYGPDAHAARVEEIYAAARRRRGPAGPGA
;
A
#
# COMPACT_ATOMS: atom_id res chain seq x y z
N LEU A 1 -22.49 15.49 1.51
CA LEU A 1 -21.62 15.45 0.31
C LEU A 1 -22.10 14.46 -0.77
N VAL A 2 -21.95 13.13 -0.65
CA VAL A 2 -22.33 12.18 -1.74
C VAL A 2 -23.78 12.35 -2.22
N THR A 3 -24.73 12.43 -1.29
CA THR A 3 -26.15 12.70 -1.60
C THR A 3 -26.35 14.06 -2.28
N GLU A 4 -25.66 15.09 -1.79
CA GLU A 4 -25.76 16.46 -2.34
C GLU A 4 -25.22 16.56 -3.76
N LEU A 5 -24.21 15.74 -4.08
CA LEU A 5 -23.61 15.64 -5.42
C LEU A 5 -24.35 14.64 -6.34
N GLY A 6 -25.39 13.96 -5.84
CA GLY A 6 -26.15 12.97 -6.62
C GLY A 6 -25.40 11.67 -6.94
N LEU A 7 -24.29 11.38 -6.24
CA LEU A 7 -23.39 10.25 -6.52
C LEU A 7 -23.80 8.94 -5.81
N GLY A 8 -25.07 8.80 -5.46
CA GLY A 8 -25.56 7.69 -4.63
C GLY A 8 -25.51 6.32 -5.31
N ARG A 9 -25.36 6.27 -6.64
CA ARG A 9 -25.26 5.02 -7.41
C ARG A 9 -23.81 4.62 -7.69
N GLU A 10 -22.91 5.58 -7.59
CA GLU A 10 -21.49 5.49 -7.93
C GLU A 10 -20.64 5.20 -6.69
N VAL A 11 -21.13 5.53 -5.50
CA VAL A 11 -20.41 5.35 -4.23
C VAL A 11 -21.10 4.29 -3.36
N LEU A 12 -20.40 3.18 -3.12
CA LEU A 12 -20.80 2.15 -2.15
C LEU A 12 -20.05 2.36 -0.82
N PHE A 13 -20.80 2.72 0.23
CA PHE A 13 -20.27 2.69 1.60
C PHE A 13 -20.33 1.27 2.17
N ALA A 14 -19.30 0.46 1.90
CA ALA A 14 -19.27 -0.97 2.24
C ALA A 14 -19.15 -1.28 3.75
N GLY A 15 -18.94 -0.27 4.60
CA GLY A 15 -18.71 -0.44 6.03
C GLY A 15 -17.37 -1.12 6.34
N TYR A 16 -17.22 -1.61 7.57
CA TYR A 16 -16.03 -2.36 7.99
C TYR A 16 -16.04 -3.75 7.35
N ARG A 17 -14.91 -4.13 6.73
CA ARG A 17 -14.68 -5.45 6.13
C ARG A 17 -13.50 -6.11 6.82
N ASP A 18 -13.61 -7.40 7.06
CA ASP A 18 -12.57 -8.22 7.70
C ASP A 18 -12.31 -9.45 6.83
N ALA A 19 -13.06 -10.53 7.06
CA ALA A 19 -12.78 -11.83 6.46
C ALA A 19 -12.78 -11.86 4.92
N ASP A 20 -13.52 -10.97 4.27
CA ASP A 20 -13.62 -10.87 2.81
C ASP A 20 -12.78 -9.74 2.20
N LEU A 21 -12.04 -8.98 3.00
CA LEU A 21 -11.20 -7.88 2.52
C LEU A 21 -10.29 -8.31 1.36
N PRO A 22 -9.64 -9.49 1.36
CA PRO A 22 -8.85 -9.94 0.22
C PRO A 22 -9.65 -10.03 -1.08
N GLY A 23 -10.91 -10.50 -1.02
CA GLY A 23 -11.80 -10.57 -2.18
C GLY A 23 -12.25 -9.18 -2.65
N VAL A 24 -12.53 -8.28 -1.72
CA VAL A 24 -12.86 -6.88 -2.02
C VAL A 24 -11.71 -6.19 -2.73
N LEU A 25 -10.49 -6.29 -2.19
CA LEU A 25 -9.30 -5.69 -2.80
C LEU A 25 -9.01 -6.29 -4.18
N ALA A 26 -9.16 -7.61 -4.34
CA ALA A 26 -8.96 -8.27 -5.62
C ALA A 26 -9.97 -7.85 -6.70
N ALA A 27 -11.17 -7.40 -6.31
CA ALA A 27 -12.20 -6.92 -7.21
C ALA A 27 -12.00 -5.47 -7.68
N LEU A 28 -11.05 -4.72 -7.10
CA LEU A 28 -10.76 -3.35 -7.51
C LEU A 28 -9.93 -3.31 -8.80
N ASP A 29 -10.13 -2.26 -9.60
CA ASP A 29 -9.22 -1.90 -10.70
C ASP A 29 -7.99 -1.15 -10.18
N THR A 30 -8.18 -0.30 -9.17
CA THR A 30 -7.14 0.50 -8.51
C THR A 30 -7.54 0.80 -7.07
N PHE A 31 -6.56 1.07 -6.21
CA PHE A 31 -6.77 1.47 -4.82
C PHE A 31 -6.30 2.92 -4.61
N ALA A 32 -7.03 3.71 -3.81
CA ALA A 32 -6.69 5.09 -3.53
C ALA A 32 -6.43 5.33 -2.03
N LEU A 33 -5.30 5.96 -1.70
CA LEU A 33 -4.94 6.29 -0.32
C LEU A 33 -4.43 7.74 -0.20
N MET A 34 -5.27 8.64 0.34
CA MET A 34 -4.93 10.07 0.47
C MET A 34 -4.42 10.47 1.86
N GLY A 35 -4.54 9.58 2.85
CA GLY A 35 -4.07 9.79 4.22
C GLY A 35 -3.23 8.61 4.71
N ALA A 36 -2.26 8.89 5.60
CA ALA A 36 -1.28 7.89 6.03
C ALA A 36 -1.83 6.84 7.01
N GLY A 37 -3.04 7.04 7.55
CA GLY A 37 -3.60 6.25 8.64
C GLY A 37 -3.12 6.75 10.01
N SER A 38 -3.43 6.01 11.07
CA SER A 38 -3.14 6.41 12.46
C SER A 38 -1.68 6.23 12.87
N ASP A 39 -0.93 5.36 12.19
CA ASP A 39 0.45 5.00 12.54
C ASP A 39 1.46 5.33 11.43
N GLU A 40 1.03 6.08 10.40
CA GLU A 40 1.80 6.48 9.22
C GLU A 40 2.38 5.32 8.37
N SER A 41 2.08 4.07 8.71
CA SER A 41 2.64 2.87 8.06
C SER A 41 2.07 2.60 6.67
N CYS A 42 0.94 3.22 6.33
CA CYS A 42 0.24 3.03 5.06
C CYS A 42 -0.06 1.56 4.71
N ARG A 43 -0.30 0.71 5.71
CA ARG A 43 -0.58 -0.73 5.53
C ARG A 43 -1.66 -1.06 4.49
N ALA A 44 -2.71 -0.24 4.40
CA ALA A 44 -3.77 -0.44 3.41
C ALA A 44 -3.24 -0.42 1.95
N ALA A 45 -2.19 0.36 1.66
CA ALA A 45 -1.53 0.33 0.35
C ALA A 45 -0.75 -0.97 0.13
N LEU A 46 -0.08 -1.51 1.16
CA LEU A 46 0.59 -2.81 1.09
C LEU A 46 -0.42 -3.94 0.84
N GLU A 47 -1.58 -3.91 1.49
CA GLU A 47 -2.65 -4.88 1.28
C GLU A 47 -3.19 -4.82 -0.16
N ALA A 48 -3.38 -3.62 -0.72
CA ALA A 48 -3.76 -3.43 -2.11
C ALA A 48 -2.69 -3.94 -3.10
N MET A 49 -1.41 -3.64 -2.84
CA MET A 49 -0.29 -4.16 -3.63
C MET A 49 -0.22 -5.69 -3.55
N ALA A 50 -0.43 -6.29 -2.38
CA ALA A 50 -0.49 -7.73 -2.19
C ALA A 50 -1.70 -8.39 -2.90
N ALA A 51 -2.77 -7.63 -3.17
CA ALA A 51 -3.88 -8.04 -4.03
C ALA A 51 -3.59 -7.80 -5.53
N GLY A 52 -2.40 -7.31 -5.88
CA GLY A 52 -2.00 -7.01 -7.24
C GLY A 52 -2.71 -5.81 -7.85
N ARG A 53 -3.13 -4.85 -7.01
CA ARG A 53 -3.81 -3.62 -7.45
C ARG A 53 -2.81 -2.46 -7.47
N PRO A 54 -2.79 -1.63 -8.53
CA PRO A 54 -2.02 -0.40 -8.51
C PRO A 54 -2.58 0.56 -7.45
N VAL A 55 -1.69 1.35 -6.84
CA VAL A 55 -2.04 2.33 -5.83
C VAL A 55 -1.96 3.74 -6.39
N VAL A 56 -3.01 4.53 -6.23
CA VAL A 56 -2.99 5.99 -6.38
C VAL A 56 -2.91 6.59 -4.98
N GLY A 57 -1.84 7.33 -4.68
CA GLY A 57 -1.59 7.77 -3.31
C GLY A 57 -1.06 9.19 -3.22
N ARG A 58 -1.41 9.91 -2.14
CA ARG A 58 -0.69 11.15 -1.81
C ARG A 58 0.65 10.81 -1.16
N ARG A 59 1.70 11.60 -1.41
CA ARG A 59 3.01 11.42 -0.74
C ARG A 59 2.94 11.76 0.76
N VAL A 60 2.46 10.81 1.56
CA VAL A 60 2.30 10.92 3.02
C VAL A 60 2.77 9.65 3.72
N GLY A 61 3.24 9.78 4.97
CA GLY A 61 3.74 8.65 5.76
C GLY A 61 4.78 7.81 5.02
N ALA A 62 4.70 6.49 5.19
CA ALA A 62 5.58 5.52 4.52
C ALA A 62 5.22 5.26 3.04
N LEU A 63 4.21 5.94 2.48
CA LEU A 63 3.72 5.65 1.13
C LEU A 63 4.77 5.88 0.03
N PRO A 64 5.60 6.95 0.05
CA PRO A 64 6.66 7.15 -0.94
C PRO A 64 7.76 6.08 -0.93
N GLU A 65 7.94 5.39 0.20
CA GLU A 65 8.89 4.28 0.34
C GLU A 65 8.28 2.94 -0.13
N THR A 66 6.96 2.83 0.04
CA THR A 66 6.19 1.63 -0.27
C THR A 66 5.86 1.55 -1.76
N VAL A 67 5.28 2.61 -2.31
CA VAL A 67 4.81 2.71 -3.70
C VAL A 67 5.88 3.40 -4.55
N VAL A 68 6.34 2.72 -5.60
CA VAL A 68 7.28 3.29 -6.56
C VAL A 68 6.47 3.97 -7.67
N HIS A 69 6.56 5.29 -7.74
CA HIS A 69 5.87 6.10 -8.75
C HIS A 69 6.15 5.59 -10.16
N ASP A 70 5.11 5.52 -11.00
CA ASP A 70 5.12 4.99 -12.37
C ASP A 70 5.50 3.51 -12.52
N VAL A 71 5.74 2.80 -11.42
CA VAL A 71 6.12 1.38 -11.45
C VAL A 71 5.09 0.51 -10.73
N THR A 72 4.71 0.85 -9.50
CA THR A 72 3.72 0.08 -8.70
C THR A 72 2.44 0.88 -8.45
N GLY A 73 2.36 2.09 -8.99
CA GLY A 73 1.27 3.02 -8.75
C GLY A 73 1.63 4.45 -9.13
N LEU A 74 0.70 5.37 -8.87
CA LEU A 74 0.87 6.80 -9.11
C LEU A 74 0.85 7.55 -7.77
N LEU A 75 1.74 8.53 -7.64
CA LEU A 75 1.87 9.34 -6.44
C LEU A 75 1.62 10.79 -6.79
N VAL A 76 0.76 11.44 -6.02
CA VAL A 76 0.42 12.86 -6.14
C VAL A 76 0.93 13.63 -4.92
N ASP A 77 1.21 14.92 -5.08
CA ASP A 77 1.74 15.76 -4.01
C ASP A 77 0.63 16.47 -3.20
N ASP A 78 -0.57 16.59 -3.77
CA ASP A 78 -1.76 17.18 -3.16
C ASP A 78 -2.95 16.20 -3.11
N ASP A 79 -4.01 16.55 -2.37
CA ASP A 79 -5.27 15.81 -2.28
C ASP A 79 -6.41 16.50 -3.04
N ARG A 80 -6.07 17.38 -4.00
CA ARG A 80 -7.07 18.12 -4.76
C ARG A 80 -7.84 17.14 -5.66
N PRO A 81 -9.18 17.26 -5.75
CA PRO A 81 -10.00 16.35 -6.55
C PRO A 81 -9.52 16.19 -8.00
N GLU A 82 -9.05 17.28 -8.63
CA GLU A 82 -8.58 17.26 -10.02
C GLU A 82 -7.31 16.41 -10.19
N SER A 83 -6.36 16.54 -9.27
CA SER A 83 -5.10 15.78 -9.28
C SER A 83 -5.36 14.30 -9.07
N VAL A 84 -6.19 13.96 -8.09
CA VAL A 84 -6.54 12.56 -7.78
C VAL A 84 -7.33 11.94 -8.94
N ALA A 85 -8.29 12.67 -9.50
CA ALA A 85 -9.07 12.19 -10.66
C ALA A 85 -8.22 12.02 -11.92
N ALA A 86 -7.21 12.86 -12.15
CA ALA A 86 -6.27 12.70 -13.26
C ALA A 86 -5.45 11.41 -13.11
N ALA A 87 -4.94 11.12 -11.91
CA ALA A 87 -4.19 9.90 -11.63
C ALA A 87 -5.06 8.64 -11.76
N LEU A 88 -6.29 8.65 -11.22
CA LEU A 88 -7.22 7.54 -11.38
C LEU A 88 -7.56 7.27 -12.85
N ARG A 89 -7.88 8.32 -13.62
CA ARG A 89 -8.16 8.20 -15.06
C ARG A 89 -6.98 7.64 -15.83
N ALA A 90 -5.75 8.07 -15.53
CA ALA A 90 -4.56 7.56 -16.21
C ALA A 90 -4.37 6.03 -16.06
N LEU A 91 -4.92 5.41 -15.00
CA LEU A 91 -4.93 3.96 -14.83
C LEU A 91 -6.16 3.31 -15.46
N LEU A 92 -7.34 3.92 -15.33
CA LEU A 92 -8.58 3.37 -15.85
C LEU A 92 -8.65 3.42 -17.39
N ASP A 93 -8.02 4.42 -18.01
CA ASP A 93 -7.94 4.58 -19.47
C ASP A 93 -6.89 3.65 -20.11
N ASP A 94 -5.96 3.09 -19.31
CA ASP A 94 -4.95 2.11 -19.75
C ASP A 94 -4.90 0.90 -18.80
N PRO A 95 -5.85 -0.05 -18.94
CA PRO A 95 -5.91 -1.24 -18.10
C PRO A 95 -4.67 -2.13 -18.18
N ALA A 96 -3.95 -2.12 -19.32
CA ALA A 96 -2.74 -2.90 -19.50
C ALA A 96 -1.60 -2.35 -18.63
N ARG A 97 -1.42 -1.04 -18.61
CA ARG A 97 -0.49 -0.35 -17.71
C ARG A 97 -0.88 -0.53 -16.25
N ALA A 98 -2.17 -0.39 -15.91
CA ALA A 98 -2.66 -0.61 -14.56
C ALA A 98 -2.36 -2.05 -14.07
N ALA A 99 -2.61 -3.06 -14.91
CA ALA A 99 -2.32 -4.45 -14.59
C ALA A 99 -0.81 -4.72 -14.47
N ALA A 100 0.03 -4.07 -15.29
CA ALA A 100 1.48 -4.15 -15.16
C ALA A 100 1.97 -3.56 -13.83
N MET A 101 1.46 -2.38 -13.45
CA MET A 101 1.77 -1.76 -12.17
C MET A 101 1.31 -2.62 -10.98
N GLY A 102 0.11 -3.19 -11.07
CA GLY A 102 -0.41 -4.11 -10.06
C GLY A 102 0.49 -5.34 -9.86
N ARG A 103 0.98 -5.96 -10.95
CA ARG A 103 1.94 -7.08 -10.86
C ARG A 103 3.26 -6.66 -10.23
N ALA A 104 3.83 -5.52 -10.64
CA ALA A 104 5.06 -5.01 -10.05
C ALA A 104 4.88 -4.69 -8.55
N GLY A 105 3.71 -4.15 -8.17
CA GLY A 105 3.33 -3.92 -6.78
C GLY A 105 3.26 -5.21 -5.97
N LEU A 106 2.65 -6.27 -6.51
CA LEU A 106 2.58 -7.59 -5.89
C LEU A 106 3.96 -8.21 -5.66
N GLU A 107 4.82 -8.17 -6.69
CA GLU A 107 6.19 -8.69 -6.60
C GLU A 107 6.98 -7.96 -5.52
N ARG A 108 6.89 -6.62 -5.49
CA ARG A 108 7.51 -5.79 -4.46
C ARG A 108 6.96 -6.09 -3.06
N ALA A 109 5.64 -6.20 -2.93
CA ALA A 109 4.97 -6.50 -1.67
C ALA A 109 5.49 -7.82 -1.08
N ARG A 110 5.55 -8.87 -1.89
CA ARG A 110 6.09 -10.18 -1.49
C ARG A 110 7.56 -10.13 -1.12
N ALA A 111 8.38 -9.47 -1.94
CA ALA A 111 9.83 -9.45 -1.76
C ALA A 111 10.29 -8.68 -0.52
N LEU A 112 9.60 -7.59 -0.16
CA LEU A 112 10.07 -6.68 0.89
C LEU A 112 9.23 -6.72 2.17
N TYR A 113 7.94 -7.05 2.05
CA TYR A 113 6.97 -6.92 3.14
C TYR A 113 6.24 -8.23 3.43
N GLY A 114 6.56 -9.31 2.71
CA GLY A 114 6.05 -10.64 3.00
C GLY A 114 6.51 -11.13 4.37
N PRO A 115 5.74 -12.04 5.02
CA PRO A 115 6.05 -12.53 6.36
C PRO A 115 7.45 -13.15 6.45
N ASP A 116 7.86 -13.92 5.45
CA ASP A 116 9.18 -14.56 5.43
C ASP A 116 10.31 -13.53 5.32
N ALA A 117 10.17 -12.53 4.43
CA ALA A 117 11.14 -11.45 4.28
C ALA A 117 11.25 -10.62 5.57
N HIS A 118 10.12 -10.35 6.21
CA HIS A 118 10.08 -9.62 7.47
C HIS A 118 10.75 -10.41 8.60
N ALA A 119 10.42 -11.69 8.75
CA ALA A 119 11.01 -12.58 9.75
C ALA A 119 12.53 -12.66 9.61
N ALA A 120 13.02 -12.91 8.39
CA ALA A 120 14.45 -12.97 8.11
C ALA A 120 15.17 -11.65 8.49
N ARG A 121 14.56 -10.50 8.18
CA ARG A 121 15.13 -9.19 8.51
C ARG A 121 15.22 -8.95 10.02
N VAL A 122 14.19 -9.34 10.76
CA VAL A 122 14.16 -9.23 12.22
C VAL A 122 15.21 -10.15 12.85
N GLU A 123 15.35 -11.38 12.36
CA GLU A 123 16.37 -12.33 12.82
C GLU A 123 17.79 -11.80 12.60
N GLU A 124 18.07 -11.19 11.45
CA GLU A 124 19.37 -10.54 11.17
C GLU A 124 19.70 -9.46 12.19
N ILE A 125 18.72 -8.62 12.53
CA ILE A 125 18.87 -7.54 13.52
C ILE A 125 19.17 -8.14 14.91
N TYR A 126 18.43 -9.16 15.32
CA TYR A 126 18.70 -9.84 16.60
C TYR A 126 20.06 -10.54 16.63
N ALA A 127 20.46 -11.19 15.54
CA ALA A 127 21.79 -11.79 15.44
C ALA A 127 22.90 -10.72 15.52
N ALA A 128 22.72 -9.57 14.88
CA ALA A 128 23.66 -8.45 14.96
C ALA A 128 23.73 -7.85 16.37
N ALA A 129 22.60 -7.67 17.05
CA ALA A 129 22.55 -7.19 18.41
C ALA A 129 23.26 -8.15 19.39
N ARG A 130 23.06 -9.47 19.22
CA ARG A 130 23.78 -10.51 19.97
C ARG A 130 25.29 -10.48 19.78
N ARG A 131 25.77 -10.11 18.58
CA ARG A 131 27.22 -9.98 18.31
C ARG A 131 27.83 -8.71 18.93
N ARG A 132 27.05 -7.63 19.03
CA ARG A 132 27.49 -6.34 19.62
C ARG A 132 27.55 -6.36 21.14
N ARG A 133 26.66 -7.10 21.79
CA ARG A 133 26.89 -7.54 23.17
C ARG A 133 27.97 -8.63 23.12
N GLY A 134 29.23 -8.27 23.34
CA GLY A 134 30.28 -9.26 23.63
C GLY A 134 29.82 -10.24 24.73
N PRO A 135 30.47 -11.41 24.89
CA PRO A 135 30.08 -12.39 25.91
C PRO A 135 29.91 -11.67 27.24
N ALA A 136 28.77 -11.90 27.91
CA ALA A 136 28.58 -11.39 29.26
C ALA A 136 29.81 -11.82 30.07
N GLY A 137 30.57 -10.83 30.57
CA GLY A 137 31.71 -11.11 31.43
C GLY A 137 31.25 -11.97 32.61
N PRO A 138 32.10 -12.88 33.13
CA PRO A 138 31.71 -13.73 34.24
C PRO A 138 31.48 -12.86 35.48
N GLY A 139 30.22 -12.75 35.92
CA GLY A 139 29.83 -11.89 37.04
C GLY A 139 28.32 -11.62 37.10
N ALA A 140 27.53 -12.69 37.19
CA ALA A 140 26.20 -12.68 37.79
C ALA A 140 26.18 -13.72 38.91
#